data_AF-A0A971T4E7-F1
#
_entry.id   AF-A0A971T4E7-F1
#
_cell.length_a   1.000
_cell.length_b   1.000
_cell.length_c   1.000
_cell.angle_alpha   90.00
_cell.angle_beta   90.00
_cell.angle_gamma   90.00
#
_symmetry.space_group_name_H-M   'P 1'
#
loop_
_entity.id
_entity.type
_entity.pdbx_description
1 polymer ?
#
loop_
_entity_poly.entity_id
_entity_poly.type
_entity_poly.pdbx_seq_one_letter_code
_entity_poly.pdbx_strand_id
1 'polypeptide(L)' 'MVLGIPDFWIWSVFILCFLSTLLCVVYGLINWNKGADKEPTQMEEHKDWEEKQEKIIEEEGL' A
#
# COMPACT_ATOMS: atom_id res chain seq x y z
N MET A 1 -11.33 12.48 -39.74
CA MET A 1 -10.51 13.34 -38.85
C MET A 1 -11.19 13.37 -37.49
N VAL A 2 -10.64 12.67 -36.50
CA VAL A 2 -11.13 12.75 -35.11
C VAL A 2 -10.28 13.84 -34.45
N LEU A 3 -10.89 14.98 -34.11
CA LEU A 3 -10.25 16.09 -33.37
C LEU A 3 -9.06 16.80 -34.04
N GLY A 4 -9.00 16.88 -35.36
CA GLY A 4 -7.96 17.67 -36.06
C GLY A 4 -6.54 17.10 -36.02
N ILE A 5 -6.33 15.94 -35.39
CA ILE A 5 -5.07 15.20 -35.40
C ILE A 5 -5.16 14.13 -36.51
N PRO A 6 -4.34 14.21 -37.57
CA PRO A 6 -4.42 13.29 -38.71
C PRO A 6 -3.81 11.91 -38.41
N ASP A 7 -2.92 11.81 -37.43
CA ASP A 7 -2.13 10.60 -37.18
C ASP A 7 -2.71 9.72 -36.08
N PHE A 8 -3.13 8.51 -36.45
CA PHE A 8 -3.58 7.45 -35.55
C PHE A 8 -2.60 7.18 -34.39
N TRP A 9 -1.30 7.32 -34.66
CA TRP A 9 -0.22 7.16 -33.68
C TRP A 9 -0.35 8.14 -32.50
N ILE A 10 -0.67 9.40 -32.76
CA ILE A 10 -0.75 10.42 -31.71
C ILE A 10 -1.95 10.14 -30.80
N TRP A 11 -3.09 9.77 -31.39
CA TRP A 11 -4.28 9.39 -30.63
C TRP A 11 -4.03 8.17 -29.73
N SER A 12 -3.30 7.18 -30.25
CA SER A 12 -2.88 6.00 -29.47
C SER A 12 -2.01 6.38 -28.27
N VAL A 13 -1.04 7.29 -28.44
CA VAL A 13 -0.18 7.76 -27.34
C VAL A 13 -0.98 8.46 -26.25
N PHE A 14 -1.97 9.29 -26.59
CA PHE A 14 -2.83 9.93 -25.59
C PHE A 14 -3.61 8.91 -24.74
N ILE A 15 -4.17 7.88 -25.39
CA ILE A 15 -4.87 6.80 -24.69
C ILE A 15 -3.89 6.01 -23.81
N LEU A 16 -2.71 5.69 -24.33
CA LEU A 16 -1.70 4.94 -23.61
C LEU A 16 -1.21 5.70 -22.36
N CYS A 17 -0.99 7.01 -22.46
CA CYS A 17 -0.67 7.86 -21.32
C CYS A 17 -1.75 7.80 -20.25
N PHE A 18 -3.02 7.92 -20.64
CA PHE A 18 -4.15 7.83 -19.72
C PHE A 18 -4.22 6.46 -19.03
N LEU A 19 -4.06 5.39 -19.80
CA LEU A 19 -4.04 4.02 -19.28
C LEU A 19 -2.85 3.80 -18.34
N SER A 20 -1.68 4.34 -18.65
CA SER A 20 -0.49 4.25 -17.80
C SER A 20 -0.74 4.93 -16.45
N THR A 21 -1.27 6.15 -16.44
CA THR A 21 -1.63 6.83 -15.20
C THR A 21 -2.67 6.04 -14.40
N LEU A 22 -3.69 5.49 -15.07
CA LEU A 22 -4.73 4.71 -14.43
C LEU A 22 -4.17 3.43 -13.79
N LEU A 23 -3.28 2.72 -14.49
CA LEU A 23 -2.59 1.54 -13.97
C LEU A 23 -1.74 1.88 -12.74
N CYS A 24 -0.99 2.98 -12.75
CA CYS A 24 -0.20 3.42 -11.60
C CYS A 24 -1.08 3.68 -10.37
N VAL A 25 -2.20 4.39 -10.55
CA VAL A 25 -3.14 4.71 -9.47
C VAL A 25 -3.80 3.44 -8.94
N VAL A 26 -4.33 2.59 -9.81
CA VAL A 26 -4.99 1.33 -9.42
C VAL A 26 -4.02 0.40 -8.70
N TYR A 27 -2.81 0.22 -9.24
CA TYR A 27 -1.78 -0.58 -8.59
C TYR A 27 -1.39 -0.01 -7.22
N GLY A 28 -1.20 1.31 -7.13
CA GLY A 28 -0.95 2.01 -5.89
C GLY A 28 -2.04 1.73 -4.86
N LEU A 29 -3.31 1.91 -5.22
CA LEU A 29 -4.46 1.66 -4.33
C LEU A 29 -4.53 0.20 -3.86
N ILE A 30 -4.34 -0.78 -4.77
CA ILE A 30 -4.38 -2.21 -4.43
C ILE A 30 -3.20 -2.61 -3.54
N ASN A 31 -2.01 -2.05 -3.79
CA ASN A 31 -0.79 -2.44 -3.11
C ASN A 31 -0.50 -1.59 -1.85
N TRP A 32 -1.20 -0.47 -1.65
CA TRP A 32 -0.99 0.44 -0.52
C TRP A 32 -1.16 -0.26 0.84
N ASN A 33 -2.17 -1.12 0.97
CA ASN A 33 -2.42 -1.83 2.24
C ASN A 33 -1.65 -3.15 2.38
N LYS A 34 -1.02 -3.66 1.32
CA LYS A 34 -0.33 -4.96 1.35
C LYS A 34 0.98 -4.96 2.15
N GLY A 35 1.50 -3.78 2.50
CA GLY A 35 2.68 -3.63 3.37
C GLY A 35 2.33 -3.39 4.84
N ALA A 36 1.14 -2.87 5.13
CA ALA A 36 0.70 -2.58 6.50
C ALA A 36 0.46 -3.86 7.32
N ASP A 37 0.03 -4.94 6.65
CA ASP A 37 -0.27 -6.22 7.30
C ASP A 37 0.94 -7.18 7.34
N LYS A 38 2.10 -6.78 6.81
CA LYS A 38 3.30 -7.64 6.68
C LYS A 38 4.28 -7.55 7.85
N GLU A 39 3.92 -6.84 8.90
CA GLU A 39 4.57 -6.97 10.20
C GLU A 39 3.64 -7.64 11.22
N PRO A 40 3.21 -8.91 11.00
CA PRO A 40 2.61 -9.68 12.09
C PRO A 40 3.60 -9.82 13.26
N THR A 41 4.90 -9.78 12.96
CA THR A 41 5.98 -9.86 13.96
C THR A 41 5.94 -8.72 14.97
N GLN A 42 5.66 -7.49 14.55
CA GLN A 42 5.73 -6.34 15.47
C GLN A 42 4.52 -6.22 16.38
N MET A 43 3.32 -6.58 15.91
CA MET A 43 2.12 -6.62 16.75
C MET A 43 2.09 -7.81 17.71
N GLU A 44 2.67 -8.94 17.33
CA GLU A 44 2.77 -10.13 18.19
C GLU A 44 3.90 -9.96 19.22
N GLU A 45 5.05 -9.42 18.82
CA GLU A 45 6.12 -9.03 19.75
C GLU A 45 5.62 -7.98 20.75
N HIS A 46 4.93 -6.92 20.32
CA HIS A 46 4.45 -5.89 21.25
C HIS A 46 3.54 -6.47 22.33
N LYS A 47 2.65 -7.40 21.97
CA LYS A 47 1.75 -8.08 22.90
C LYS A 47 2.50 -8.98 23.89
N ASP A 48 3.50 -9.74 23.43
CA ASP A 48 4.32 -10.57 24.30
C ASP A 48 5.17 -9.73 25.27
N TRP A 49 5.67 -8.57 24.82
CA TRP A 49 6.38 -7.62 25.68
C TRP A 49 5.46 -6.97 26.73
N GLU A 50 4.24 -6.58 26.35
CA GLU A 50 3.24 -6.03 27.27
C GLU A 50 2.83 -7.05 28.34
N GLU A 51 2.54 -8.29 27.95
CA GLU A 51 2.23 -9.35 28.92
C GLU A 51 3.41 -9.67 29.85
N LYS A 52 4.64 -9.65 29.33
CA LYS A 52 5.84 -9.85 30.15
C LYS A 52 6.04 -8.71 31.15
N GLN A 53 5.82 -7.47 30.73
CA GLN A 53 5.91 -6.30 31.62
C GLN A 53 4.87 -6.39 32.74
N GLU A 54 3.62 -6.71 32.41
CA GLU A 54 2.54 -6.83 33.40
C GLU A 54 2.84 -7.92 34.44
N LYS A 55 3.34 -9.08 34.00
CA LYS A 55 3.76 -10.16 34.91
C LYS A 55 4.94 -9.76 35.80
N ILE A 56 5.93 -9.04 35.27
CA ILE A 56 7.08 -8.54 36.05
C ILE A 56 6.62 -7.52 37.10
N ILE A 57 5.71 -6.61 36.75
CA ILE A 57 5.16 -5.61 37.67
C ILE A 57 4.36 -6.30 38.80
N GLU A 58 3.55 -7.31 38.46
CA GLU A 58 2.78 -8.08 39.43
C GLU A 58 3.67 -8.93 40.36
N GLU A 59 4.72 -9.56 39.82
CA GLU A 59 5.68 -10.35 40.60
C GLU A 59 6.61 -9.49 41.48
N GLU A 60 7.07 -8.33 40.99
CA GLU A 60 7.93 -7.41 41.75
C GLU A 60 7.16 -6.50 42.72
N GLY A 61 5.82 -6.48 42.65
CA GLY A 61 4.95 -5.84 43.64
C GLY A 61 5.14 -4.33 43.77
N LEU A 62 5.23 -3.61 42.65
CA LEU A 62 5.20 -2.13 42.60
C LEU A 62 3.78 -1.58 42.58
#